data_AF-E2C1F2-F1
#
_entry.id   AF-E2C1F2-F1
#
_cell.length_a   1.000
_cell.length_b   1.000
_cell.length_c   1.000
_cell.angle_alpha   90.00
_cell.angle_beta   90.00
_cell.angle_gamma   90.00
#
_symmetry.space_group_name_H-M   'P 1'
#
loop_
_entity.id
_entity.type
_entity.pdbx_description
1 polymer ?
#
loop_
_entity_poly.entity_id
_entity_poly.type
_entity_poly.pdbx_seq_one_letter_code
_entity_poly.pdbx_strand_id
1 'polypeptide(L)' 'HQDNARPHTSIVTRQKFRELGWEVLMHPPYSPDLAPSDYHLFLSLQNFLS' A
#
# COMPACT_ATOMS: atom_id res chain seq x y z
N HIS A 1 -3.96 1.29 -3.33
CA HIS A 1 -4.09 0.31 -2.24
C HIS A 1 -2.82 0.43 -1.40
N GLN A 2 -2.91 0.61 -0.09
CA GLN A 2 -1.75 0.80 0.80
C GLN A 2 -1.69 -0.38 1.76
N ASP A 3 -0.52 -1.00 1.90
CA ASP A 3 -0.34 -2.10 2.86
C ASP A 3 -0.28 -1.54 4.30
N ASN A 4 -0.93 -2.24 5.22
CA ASN A 4 -1.03 -1.86 6.64
C ASN A 4 0.22 -2.26 7.45
N ALA A 5 1.38 -2.40 6.79
CA ALA A 5 2.65 -2.65 7.46
C ALA A 5 2.99 -1.52 8.44
N ARG A 6 3.63 -1.88 9.57
CA ARG A 6 3.78 -1.06 10.79
C ARG A 6 4.27 0.40 10.60
N PRO A 7 5.08 0.79 9.59
CA PRO A 7 5.41 2.20 9.35
C PRO A 7 4.21 3.03 8.84
N HIS A 8 3.29 2.43 8.07
CA HIS A 8 2.16 3.10 7.43
C HIS A 8 0.96 3.31 8.35
N THR A 9 0.92 2.57 9.46
CA THR A 9 -0.08 2.72 10.53
C THR A 9 0.29 3.79 11.56
N SER A 10 1.40 4.52 11.38
CA SER A 10 1.82 5.55 12.32
C SER A 10 0.75 6.63 12.47
N ILE A 11 0.53 7.10 13.71
CA ILE A 11 -0.47 8.12 14.02
C ILE A 11 -0.22 9.40 13.20
N VAL A 12 1.05 9.74 12.98
CA VAL A 12 1.49 10.89 12.18
C VAL A 12 1.04 10.75 10.72
N THR A 13 1.23 9.57 10.12
CA THR A 13 0.80 9.30 8.75
C THR A 13 -0.72 9.37 8.61
N ARG A 14 -1.46 8.80 9.58
CA ARG A 14 -2.94 8.85 9.58
C ARG A 14 -3.47 10.26 9.76
N GLN A 15 -2.81 11.07 10.59
CA GLN A 15 -3.17 12.47 10.81
C GLN A 15 -2.95 13.30 9.54
N LYS A 16 -1.83 13.08 8.84
CA LYS A 16 -1.57 13.73 7.55
C LYS A 16 -2.59 13.35 6.48
N PHE A 17 -2.99 12.09 6.40
CA PHE A 17 -4.04 11.67 5.46
C PHE A 17 -5.39 12.37 5.74
N ARG A 18 -5.74 12.56 7.01
CA ARG A 18 -6.94 13.32 7.40
C ARG A 18 -6.85 14.80 7.03
N GLU A 19 -5.71 15.43 7.27
CA GLU A 19 -5.47 16.84 6.87
C GLU A 19 -5.60 17.03 5.35
N LEU A 20 -5.18 16.04 4.57
CA LEU A 20 -5.26 16.08 3.11
C LEU A 20 -6.66 15.72 2.59
N GLY A 21 -7.55 15.20 3.43
CA GLY A 21 -8.90 14.75 3.04
C GLY A 21 -8.92 13.40 2.32
N TRP A 22 -7.90 12.56 2.52
CA TRP A 22 -7.78 11.27 1.83
C TRP A 22 -8.46 10.16 2.64
N GLU A 23 -9.38 9.45 2.00
CA GLU A 23 -9.98 8.25 2.58
C GLU A 23 -9.03 7.06 2.46
N VAL A 24 -8.63 6.52 3.61
CA VAL A 24 -7.81 5.31 3.66
C VAL A 24 -8.71 4.10 3.46
N LEU A 25 -8.66 3.50 2.26
CA LEU A 25 -9.27 2.21 1.99
C LEU A 25 -8.67 1.15 2.92
N MET A 26 -9.54 0.45 3.66
CA MET A 26 -9.11 -0.65 4.54
C MET A 26 -8.52 -1.77 3.68
N HIS A 27 -7.24 -2.06 3.88
CA HIS A 27 -6.58 -3.22 3.29
C HIS A 27 -6.49 -4.36 4.33
N PRO A 28 -6.92 -5.59 4.00
CA PRO A 28 -6.65 -6.74 4.86
C PRO A 28 -5.14 -6.94 5.04
N PRO A 29 -4.67 -7.30 6.24
CA PRO A 29 -3.24 -7.55 6.47
C PRO A 29 -2.73 -8.71 5.60
N TYR A 30 -1.53 -8.55 5.04
CA TYR A 30 -0.82 -9.57 4.25
C TYR A 30 -1.56 -10.07 3.00
N SER A 31 -2.14 -9.16 2.22
CA SER A 31 -2.79 -9.50 0.95
C SER A 31 -2.05 -8.90 -0.26
N PRO A 32 -0.86 -9.43 -0.62
CA PRO A 32 -0.09 -8.96 -1.77
C PRO A 32 -0.87 -9.12 -3.08
N ASP A 33 -1.72 -10.14 -3.18
CA ASP A 33 -2.58 -10.40 -4.36
C ASP A 33 -3.64 -9.30 -4.58
N LEU A 34 -3.96 -8.54 -3.53
CA LEU A 34 -4.95 -7.46 -3.54
C LEU A 34 -4.30 -6.09 -3.79
N ALA A 35 -2.97 -6.00 -3.83
CA ALA A 35 -2.25 -4.78 -4.13
C ALA A 35 -1.86 -4.74 -5.63
N PRO A 36 -2.45 -3.84 -6.43
CA PRO A 36 -2.12 -3.74 -7.86
C PRO A 36 -0.64 -3.43 -8.12
N SER A 37 0.05 -2.77 -7.18
CA SER A 37 1.49 -2.53 -7.26
C SER A 37 2.29 -3.84 -7.24
N ASP A 38 1.90 -4.77 -6.38
CA ASP A 38 2.68 -5.97 -6.10
C ASP A 38 2.47 -7.01 -7.20
N TYR A 39 1.22 -7.22 -7.61
CA TYR A 39 0.89 -8.16 -8.69
C TYR A 39 1.28 -7.65 -10.08
N HIS A 40 1.12 -6.35 -10.37
CA HIS A 40 1.32 -5.86 -11.74
C HIS A 40 2.68 -5.20 -11.92
N LEU A 41 3.03 -4.22 -11.08
CA LEU A 41 4.24 -3.41 -11.30
C LEU A 41 5.51 -4.17 -10.91
N PHE A 42 5.56 -4.74 -9.70
CA PHE A 42 6.75 -5.43 -9.22
C PHE A 42 6.99 -6.75 -9.94
N LEU A 43 5.94 -7.51 -10.24
CA LEU A 43 6.05 -8.72 -11.07
C LEU A 43 6.57 -8.39 -12.48
N SER A 44 6.05 -7.35 -13.12
CA SER A 44 6.53 -6.93 -14.44
C SER A 44 7.97 -6.45 -14.40
N LEU A 45 8.36 -5.72 -13.36
CA LEU A 45 9.74 -5.28 -13.16
C LEU A 45 10.68 -6.48 -12.96
N GLN A 46 10.27 -7.47 -12.16
CA GLN A 46 11.05 -8.69 -11.95
C GLN A 46 11.26 -9.47 -13.25
N ASN A 47 10.22 -9.59 -14.08
CA ASN A 47 10.31 -10.22 -15.40
C ASN A 47 11.17 -9.43 -16.40
N PHE A 48 11.30 -8.12 -16.22
CA PHE A 48 12.17 -7.29 -17.06
C PHE A 48 13.64 -7.37 -16.65
N LEU A 49 13.91 -7.55 -15.35
CA LEU A 49 15.25 -7.60 -14.78
C LEU A 49 15.86 -9.02 -14.78
N SER A 50 15.07 -10.04 -15.11
CA SER A 50 15.50 -11.43 -15.31
C SER A 50 16.14 -11.63 -16.68
#